data_AF-D3IMH2-F1
#
_entry.id   AF-D3IMH2-F1
#
_cell.length_a   1.000
_cell.length_b   1.000
_cell.length_c   1.000
_cell.angle_alpha   90.00
_cell.angle_beta   90.00
_cell.angle_gamma   90.00
#
_symmetry.space_group_name_H-M   'P 1'
#
loop_
_entity.id
_entity.type
_entity.pdbx_description
1 polymer ?
#
loop_
_entity_poly.entity_id
_entity_poly.type
_entity_poly.pdbx_seq_one_letter_code
_entity_poly.pdbx_strand_id
1 'polypeptide(L)'
;MENKSIEGHNFKKQLSEIGKLAQTTPRAITLPTFETKGNLIGWNAHNVTGKEANELVSNIQSAFIEANERFRTLYREFHKVYNAFNQLDKEYIRGILGAIESANKASEQAMLAQKDINKTIEGLKATVQVLKNFKESTTSQLDIIGRTIHSLVDVGTLESLKSSLSELQNQLNEIGKQLDKTKDQTQKDLLILQNYHSELQSYKHLADIDSLWEDVERQKASILANKQEQITLTKEFYRNREEQQSSFNDINKRIEQDERIVSSKIKTAYAIAAGAASLSIIQLVLRLVGLL
;
A
#
# COMPACT_ATOMS: atom_id res chain seq x y z
N MET A 1 -67.90 -0.31 -32.20
CA MET A 1 -69.06 0.36 -32.80
C MET A 1 -68.60 0.93 -34.12
N GLU A 2 -69.11 0.42 -35.24
CA GLU A 2 -68.78 0.93 -36.58
C GLU A 2 -69.13 2.42 -36.65
N ASN A 3 -68.12 3.24 -36.94
CA ASN A 3 -68.28 4.65 -37.22
C ASN A 3 -68.95 4.79 -38.59
N LYS A 4 -70.28 4.67 -38.63
CA LYS A 4 -71.06 4.99 -39.83
C LYS A 4 -70.94 6.49 -40.04
N SER A 5 -70.09 6.85 -40.99
CA SER A 5 -69.93 8.21 -41.53
C SER A 5 -71.32 8.84 -41.71
N ILE A 6 -71.51 10.04 -41.16
CA ILE A 6 -72.73 10.83 -41.39
C ILE A 6 -72.74 11.18 -42.88
N GLU A 7 -73.53 10.46 -43.68
CA GLU A 7 -73.66 10.77 -45.09
C GLU A 7 -74.44 12.08 -45.25
N GLY A 8 -73.72 13.19 -45.45
CA GLY A 8 -74.31 14.52 -45.65
C GLY A 8 -75.27 14.62 -46.86
N HIS A 9 -75.38 13.56 -47.66
CA HIS A 9 -76.35 13.40 -48.73
C HIS A 9 -77.80 13.36 -48.21
N ASN A 10 -78.05 12.71 -47.07
CA ASN A 10 -79.40 12.60 -46.51
C ASN A 10 -79.90 13.99 -46.10
N PHE A 11 -79.15 14.71 -45.27
CA PHE A 11 -79.53 16.04 -44.75
C PHE A 11 -79.88 17.06 -45.83
N LYS A 12 -79.04 17.14 -46.87
CA LYS A 12 -79.31 18.03 -48.00
C LYS A 12 -80.61 17.68 -48.72
N LYS A 13 -80.92 16.39 -48.82
CA LYS A 13 -82.19 15.90 -49.39
C LYS A 13 -83.38 16.31 -48.53
N GLN A 14 -83.35 16.07 -47.21
CA GLN A 14 -84.48 16.45 -46.34
C GLN A 14 -84.67 17.98 -46.24
N LEU A 15 -83.59 18.76 -46.21
CA LEU A 15 -83.66 20.22 -46.24
C LEU A 15 -84.28 20.73 -47.56
N SER A 16 -83.93 20.09 -48.68
CA SER A 16 -84.53 20.39 -49.99
C SER A 16 -86.03 20.07 -50.01
N GLU A 17 -86.45 18.96 -49.41
CA GLU A 17 -87.86 18.59 -49.30
C GLU A 17 -88.65 19.62 -48.48
N ILE A 18 -88.16 20.03 -47.30
CA ILE A 18 -88.77 21.10 -46.49
C ILE A 18 -88.87 22.42 -47.27
N GLY A 19 -87.80 22.78 -48.01
CA GLY A 19 -87.78 24.00 -48.82
C GLY A 19 -88.84 24.03 -49.92
N LYS A 20 -89.14 22.87 -50.55
CA LYS A 20 -90.22 22.75 -51.54
C LYS A 20 -91.60 22.97 -50.91
N LEU A 21 -91.80 22.50 -49.67
CA LEU A 21 -93.08 22.64 -48.96
C LEU A 21 -93.37 24.08 -48.54
N ALA A 22 -92.34 24.81 -48.15
CA ALA A 22 -92.47 26.22 -47.77
C ALA A 22 -92.93 27.13 -48.93
N GLN A 23 -92.77 26.68 -50.20
CA GLN A 23 -93.12 27.46 -51.40
C GLN A 23 -94.53 27.19 -51.92
N THR A 24 -95.25 26.21 -51.38
CA THR A 24 -96.62 25.88 -51.79
C THR A 24 -97.66 26.65 -50.98
N THR A 25 -98.28 27.67 -51.59
CA THR A 25 -99.41 28.41 -50.98
C THR A 25 -100.75 27.94 -51.56
N PRO A 26 -101.68 27.41 -50.74
CA PRO A 26 -103.03 27.08 -51.20
C PRO A 26 -103.81 28.34 -51.61
N ARG A 27 -104.53 28.30 -52.73
CA ARG A 27 -105.43 29.39 -53.17
C ARG A 27 -106.65 29.52 -52.23
N ALA A 28 -107.30 30.68 -52.14
CA ALA A 28 -108.51 30.82 -51.32
C ALA A 28 -109.69 30.01 -51.90
N ILE A 29 -110.47 29.34 -51.04
CA ILE A 29 -111.76 28.73 -51.44
C ILE A 29 -112.80 29.85 -51.45
N THR A 30 -113.51 30.00 -52.56
CA THR A 30 -114.55 31.03 -52.73
C THR A 30 -115.90 30.38 -52.97
N LEU A 31 -116.94 30.79 -52.23
CA LEU A 31 -118.32 30.37 -52.47
C LEU A 31 -119.04 31.41 -53.35
N PRO A 32 -119.75 30.98 -54.40
CA PRO A 32 -120.55 31.89 -55.20
C PRO A 32 -121.77 32.40 -54.41
N THR A 33 -122.17 33.65 -54.64
CA THR A 33 -123.36 34.27 -54.06
C THR A 33 -124.53 34.21 -55.04
N PHE A 34 -125.77 34.18 -54.55
CA PHE A 34 -126.95 34.25 -55.40
C PHE A 34 -127.04 35.56 -56.20
N GLU A 35 -127.60 35.48 -57.40
CA GLU A 35 -127.94 36.67 -58.18
C GLU A 35 -129.07 37.45 -57.50
N THR A 36 -128.92 38.76 -57.37
CA THR A 36 -129.87 39.62 -56.64
C THR A 36 -130.85 40.34 -57.55
N LYS A 37 -130.72 40.20 -58.89
CA LYS A 37 -131.51 40.93 -59.90
C LYS A 37 -132.22 39.96 -60.84
N GLY A 38 -133.54 40.02 -60.92
CA GLY A 38 -134.35 39.20 -61.83
C GLY A 38 -134.32 39.70 -63.27
N ASN A 39 -134.65 38.83 -64.23
CA ASN A 39 -134.65 39.16 -65.66
C ASN A 39 -136.05 39.57 -66.17
N LEU A 40 -136.08 40.54 -67.09
CA LEU A 40 -137.22 41.32 -67.61
C LEU A 40 -137.68 42.49 -66.71
N ILE A 41 -137.15 43.69 -67.02
CA ILE A 41 -137.60 45.00 -66.50
C ILE A 41 -137.37 45.18 -64.99
N GLY A 42 -136.10 45.16 -64.57
CA GLY A 42 -135.44 45.96 -63.51
C GLY A 42 -136.05 46.19 -62.12
N TRP A 43 -137.31 45.83 -61.84
CA TRP A 43 -138.07 46.25 -60.65
C TRP A 43 -138.52 45.05 -59.79
N ASN A 44 -138.13 43.82 -60.15
CA ASN A 44 -138.45 42.61 -59.40
C ASN A 44 -137.19 42.01 -58.75
N ALA A 45 -137.27 41.75 -57.44
CA ALA A 45 -136.28 40.95 -56.73
C ALA A 45 -136.24 39.54 -57.29
N HIS A 46 -135.04 38.97 -57.46
CA HIS A 46 -134.89 37.58 -57.90
C HIS A 46 -135.29 36.63 -56.77
N ASN A 47 -136.27 35.77 -57.03
CA ASN A 47 -136.62 34.71 -56.11
C ASN A 47 -135.71 33.52 -56.36
N VAL A 48 -134.92 33.15 -55.34
CA VAL A 48 -134.04 31.98 -55.40
C VAL A 48 -134.87 30.75 -55.74
N THR A 49 -134.50 30.09 -56.83
CA THR A 49 -135.14 28.87 -57.32
C THR A 49 -134.60 27.64 -56.59
N GLY A 50 -135.37 26.54 -56.56
CA GLY A 50 -134.89 25.26 -56.02
C GLY A 50 -133.64 24.73 -56.74
N LYS A 51 -133.44 25.08 -58.01
CA LYS A 51 -132.22 24.75 -58.78
C LYS A 51 -131.00 25.51 -58.25
N GLU A 52 -131.13 26.81 -58.01
CA GLU A 52 -130.05 27.64 -57.46
C GLU A 52 -129.69 27.22 -56.02
N ALA A 53 -130.69 26.88 -55.20
CA ALA A 53 -130.45 26.35 -53.86
C ALA A 53 -129.67 25.02 -53.91
N ASN A 54 -130.02 24.11 -54.83
CA ASN A 54 -129.29 22.86 -55.04
C ASN A 54 -127.85 23.10 -55.56
N GLU A 55 -127.65 24.08 -56.45
CA GLU A 55 -126.32 24.48 -56.92
C GLU A 55 -125.46 25.07 -55.79
N LEU A 56 -126.02 25.93 -54.93
CA LEU A 56 -125.30 26.43 -53.74
C LEU A 56 -124.91 25.27 -52.81
N VAL A 57 -125.81 24.34 -52.53
CA VAL A 57 -125.52 23.16 -51.70
C VAL A 57 -124.41 22.31 -52.32
N SER A 58 -124.42 22.11 -53.64
CA SER A 58 -123.36 21.42 -54.39
C SER A 58 -122.02 22.14 -54.29
N ASN A 59 -122.01 23.48 -54.41
CA ASN A 59 -120.81 24.31 -54.28
C ASN A 59 -120.26 24.28 -52.84
N ILE A 60 -121.12 24.30 -51.83
CA ILE A 60 -120.73 24.15 -50.42
C ILE A 60 -120.14 22.76 -50.17
N GLN A 61 -120.76 21.70 -50.67
CA GLN A 61 -120.24 20.33 -50.56
C GLN A 61 -118.88 20.21 -51.24
N SER A 62 -118.73 20.78 -52.44
CA SER A 62 -117.46 20.83 -53.17
C SER A 62 -116.38 21.58 -52.37
N ALA A 63 -116.73 22.72 -51.77
CA ALA A 63 -115.84 23.47 -50.89
C ALA A 63 -115.42 22.68 -49.64
N PHE A 64 -116.32 21.91 -49.02
CA PHE A 64 -115.99 21.04 -47.90
C PHE A 64 -115.08 19.86 -48.31
N ILE A 65 -115.31 19.26 -49.48
CA ILE A 65 -114.44 18.21 -50.04
C ILE A 65 -113.05 18.79 -50.28
N GLU A 66 -112.96 19.95 -50.94
CA GLU A 66 -111.70 20.63 -51.21
C GLU A 66 -110.96 21.01 -49.91
N ALA A 67 -111.67 21.52 -48.90
CA ALA A 67 -111.11 21.81 -47.59
C ALA A 67 -110.55 20.55 -46.92
N ASN A 68 -111.28 19.43 -46.96
CA ASN A 68 -110.82 18.16 -46.40
C ASN A 68 -109.58 17.60 -47.13
N GLU A 69 -109.54 17.67 -48.46
CA GLU A 69 -108.34 17.29 -49.23
C GLU A 69 -107.13 18.15 -48.89
N ARG A 70 -107.33 19.45 -48.67
CA ARG A 70 -106.29 20.36 -48.19
C ARG A 70 -105.81 19.99 -46.79
N PHE A 71 -106.72 19.69 -45.85
CA PHE A 71 -106.32 19.23 -44.52
C PHE A 71 -105.53 17.92 -44.57
N ARG A 72 -105.93 16.95 -45.39
CA ARG A 72 -105.18 15.70 -45.60
C ARG A 72 -103.81 15.93 -46.21
N THR A 73 -103.71 16.89 -47.13
CA THR A 73 -102.44 17.28 -47.74
C THR A 73 -101.54 17.97 -46.71
N LEU A 74 -102.08 18.93 -45.95
CA LEU A 74 -101.39 19.63 -44.88
C LEU A 74 -100.85 18.65 -43.83
N TYR A 75 -101.66 17.69 -43.40
CA TYR A 75 -101.26 16.64 -42.47
C TYR A 75 -100.07 15.82 -43.01
N ARG A 76 -100.12 15.44 -44.30
CA ARG A 76 -99.04 14.71 -44.97
C ARG A 76 -97.76 15.53 -45.04
N GLU A 77 -97.86 16.82 -45.31
CA GLU A 77 -96.70 17.70 -45.37
C GLU A 77 -96.10 17.97 -43.98
N PHE A 78 -96.91 18.17 -42.95
CA PHE A 78 -96.42 18.21 -41.57
C PHE A 78 -95.74 16.90 -41.16
N HIS A 79 -96.27 15.76 -41.59
CA HIS A 79 -95.64 14.46 -41.31
C HIS A 79 -94.27 14.31 -41.98
N LYS A 80 -94.09 14.81 -43.22
CA LYS A 80 -92.77 14.85 -43.88
C LYS A 80 -91.79 15.73 -43.11
N VAL A 81 -92.22 16.93 -42.68
CA VAL A 81 -91.41 17.84 -41.87
C VAL A 81 -91.00 17.18 -40.54
N TYR A 82 -91.93 16.53 -39.85
CA TYR A 82 -91.65 15.79 -38.60
C TYR A 82 -90.62 14.67 -38.80
N ASN A 83 -90.79 13.85 -39.84
CA ASN A 83 -89.87 12.75 -40.13
C ASN A 83 -88.47 13.24 -40.48
N ALA A 84 -88.37 14.35 -41.22
CA ALA A 84 -87.09 15.00 -41.50
C ALA A 84 -86.38 15.42 -40.21
N PHE A 85 -87.07 16.10 -39.29
CA PHE A 85 -86.50 16.49 -38.00
C PHE A 85 -86.13 15.30 -37.11
N ASN A 86 -86.96 14.26 -37.06
CA ASN A 86 -86.70 13.04 -36.27
C ASN A 86 -85.49 12.23 -36.79
N GLN A 87 -85.28 12.18 -38.11
CA GLN A 87 -84.09 11.55 -38.68
C GLN A 87 -82.83 12.37 -38.39
N LEU A 88 -82.93 13.69 -38.51
CA LEU A 88 -81.83 14.62 -38.24
C LEU A 88 -81.38 14.52 -36.78
N ASP A 89 -82.32 14.52 -35.83
CA ASP A 89 -82.06 14.30 -34.41
C ASP A 89 -81.35 12.97 -34.14
N LYS A 90 -81.83 11.86 -34.71
CA LYS A 90 -81.27 10.53 -34.45
C LYS A 90 -79.90 10.27 -35.06
N GLU A 91 -79.66 10.67 -36.30
CA GLU A 91 -78.39 10.35 -36.99
C GLU A 91 -77.30 11.37 -36.70
N TYR A 92 -77.61 12.67 -36.70
CA TYR A 92 -76.60 13.70 -36.47
C TYR A 92 -76.10 13.70 -35.03
N ILE A 93 -76.99 13.66 -34.04
CA ILE A 93 -76.58 13.69 -32.63
C ILE A 93 -75.75 12.44 -32.31
N ARG A 94 -76.13 11.27 -32.85
CA ARG A 94 -75.32 10.05 -32.69
C ARG A 94 -73.95 10.17 -33.35
N GLY A 95 -73.87 10.74 -34.55
CA GLY A 95 -72.60 10.94 -35.23
C GLY A 95 -71.70 11.94 -34.50
N ILE A 96 -72.26 13.03 -33.98
CA ILE A 96 -71.55 14.01 -33.14
C ILE A 96 -71.07 13.34 -31.85
N LEU A 97 -71.92 12.55 -31.18
CA LEU A 97 -71.54 11.82 -29.98
C LEU A 97 -70.39 10.82 -30.25
N GLY A 98 -70.46 10.09 -31.36
CA GLY A 98 -69.39 9.17 -31.78
C GLY A 98 -68.08 9.89 -32.11
N ALA A 99 -68.16 11.08 -32.71
CA ALA A 99 -66.99 11.92 -32.97
C ALA A 99 -66.38 12.46 -31.67
N ILE A 100 -67.19 12.91 -30.72
CA ILE A 100 -66.75 13.36 -29.39
C ILE A 100 -66.11 12.20 -28.62
N GLU A 101 -66.71 11.01 -28.64
CA GLU A 101 -66.15 9.83 -27.97
C GLU A 101 -64.82 9.41 -28.60
N SER A 102 -64.72 9.46 -29.94
CA SER A 102 -63.46 9.17 -30.65
C SER A 102 -62.39 10.22 -30.34
N ALA A 103 -62.75 11.50 -30.28
CA ALA A 103 -61.86 12.59 -29.89
C ALA A 103 -61.39 12.43 -28.43
N ASN A 104 -62.27 12.03 -27.53
CA ASN A 104 -61.94 11.75 -26.14
C ASN A 104 -60.95 10.58 -26.02
N LYS A 105 -61.18 9.47 -26.75
CA LYS A 105 -60.24 8.33 -26.78
C LYS A 105 -58.88 8.73 -27.35
N ALA A 106 -58.85 9.53 -28.41
CA ALA A 106 -57.61 10.06 -28.96
C ALA A 106 -56.88 10.98 -27.96
N SER A 107 -57.63 11.82 -27.24
CA SER A 107 -57.07 12.70 -26.19
C SER A 107 -56.52 11.90 -25.00
N GLU A 108 -57.21 10.83 -24.58
CA GLU A 108 -56.74 9.94 -23.52
C GLU A 108 -55.45 9.23 -23.91
N GLN A 109 -55.37 8.69 -25.14
CA GLN A 109 -54.15 8.09 -25.67
C GLN A 109 -52.99 9.10 -25.76
N ALA A 110 -53.27 10.34 -26.18
CA ALA A 110 -52.27 11.40 -26.19
C ALA A 110 -51.75 11.74 -24.78
N MET A 111 -52.63 11.76 -23.77
CA MET A 111 -52.23 11.96 -22.37
C MET A 111 -51.35 10.82 -21.84
N LEU A 112 -51.66 9.56 -22.18
CA LEU A 112 -50.85 8.41 -21.81
C LEU A 112 -49.46 8.48 -22.46
N ALA A 113 -49.40 8.79 -23.76
CA ALA A 113 -48.14 9.00 -24.47
C ALA A 113 -47.31 10.14 -23.84
N GLN A 114 -47.95 11.26 -23.47
CA GLN A 114 -47.28 12.37 -22.78
C GLN A 114 -46.69 11.95 -21.42
N LYS A 115 -47.40 11.10 -20.67
CA LYS A 115 -46.91 10.53 -19.41
C LYS A 115 -45.68 9.66 -19.62
N ASP A 116 -45.67 8.83 -20.66
CA ASP A 116 -44.54 7.97 -20.99
C ASP A 116 -43.33 8.75 -21.53
N ILE A 117 -43.57 9.83 -22.30
CA ILE A 117 -42.54 10.80 -22.69
C ILE A 117 -41.91 11.44 -21.44
N ASN A 118 -42.71 11.87 -20.47
CA ASN A 118 -42.18 12.44 -19.22
C ASN A 118 -41.29 11.43 -18.46
N LYS A 119 -41.70 10.17 -18.35
CA LYS A 119 -40.85 9.13 -17.73
C LYS A 119 -39.55 8.94 -18.48
N THR A 120 -39.59 8.97 -19.81
CA THR A 120 -38.41 8.86 -20.67
C THR A 120 -37.46 10.04 -20.44
N ILE A 121 -37.99 11.27 -20.36
CA ILE A 121 -37.21 12.48 -20.07
C ILE A 121 -36.52 12.39 -18.70
N GLU A 122 -37.22 11.93 -17.66
CA GLU A 122 -36.62 11.73 -16.34
C GLU A 122 -35.50 10.67 -16.35
N GLY A 123 -35.71 9.56 -17.08
CA GLY A 123 -34.67 8.54 -17.27
C GLY A 123 -33.44 9.07 -18.02
N LEU A 124 -33.65 9.87 -19.06
CA LEU A 124 -32.57 10.54 -19.80
C LEU A 124 -31.81 11.53 -18.91
N LYS A 125 -32.52 12.30 -18.08
CA LYS A 125 -31.91 13.23 -17.13
C LYS A 125 -31.03 12.51 -16.10
N ALA A 126 -31.49 11.38 -15.56
CA ALA A 126 -30.70 10.54 -14.68
C ALA A 126 -29.43 10.01 -15.37
N THR A 127 -29.56 9.54 -16.61
CA THR A 127 -28.42 9.06 -17.41
C THR A 127 -27.39 10.15 -17.66
N VAL A 128 -27.83 11.36 -18.06
CA VAL A 128 -26.94 12.52 -18.26
C VAL A 128 -26.21 12.90 -16.97
N GLN A 129 -26.88 12.85 -15.82
CA GLN A 129 -26.25 13.14 -14.53
C GLN A 129 -25.15 12.12 -14.19
N VAL A 130 -25.39 10.82 -14.46
CA VAL A 130 -24.36 9.77 -14.28
C VAL A 130 -23.16 10.02 -15.19
N LEU A 131 -23.39 10.35 -16.47
CA LEU A 131 -22.33 10.66 -17.42
C LEU A 131 -21.51 11.88 -17.00
N LYS A 132 -22.16 12.92 -16.46
CA LYS A 132 -21.49 14.09 -15.90
C LYS A 132 -20.57 13.71 -14.75
N ASN A 133 -21.08 12.95 -13.78
CA ASN A 133 -20.30 12.51 -12.62
C ASN A 133 -19.11 11.64 -13.05
N PHE A 134 -19.32 10.73 -14.02
CA PHE A 134 -18.27 9.89 -14.57
C PHE A 134 -17.15 10.71 -15.23
N LYS A 135 -17.51 11.72 -16.04
CA LYS A 135 -16.56 12.65 -16.66
C LYS A 135 -15.71 13.36 -15.60
N GLU A 136 -16.36 13.96 -14.59
CA GLU A 136 -15.69 14.69 -13.51
C GLU A 136 -14.71 13.77 -12.74
N SER A 137 -15.14 12.56 -12.42
CA SER A 137 -14.30 11.55 -11.75
C SER A 137 -13.08 11.17 -12.59
N THR A 138 -13.28 10.90 -13.88
CA THR A 138 -12.20 10.53 -14.81
C THR A 138 -11.18 11.66 -14.95
N THR A 139 -11.64 12.91 -15.09
CA THR A 139 -10.75 14.08 -15.14
C THR A 139 -9.93 14.22 -13.87
N SER A 140 -10.54 14.06 -12.69
CA SER A 140 -9.82 14.12 -11.41
C SER A 140 -8.75 13.03 -11.28
N GLN A 141 -9.06 11.80 -11.71
CA GLN A 141 -8.09 10.69 -11.71
C GLN A 141 -6.91 10.95 -12.66
N LEU A 142 -7.17 11.48 -13.87
CA LEU A 142 -6.12 11.83 -14.81
C LEU A 142 -5.20 12.92 -14.26
N ASP A 143 -5.74 13.93 -13.58
CA ASP A 143 -4.95 14.97 -12.92
C ASP A 143 -4.05 14.41 -11.82
N ILE A 144 -4.54 13.45 -11.04
CA ILE A 144 -3.75 12.76 -10.02
C ILE A 144 -2.59 12.00 -10.68
N ILE A 145 -2.89 11.21 -11.73
CA ILE A 145 -1.87 10.46 -12.47
C ILE A 145 -0.81 11.41 -13.04
N GLY A 146 -1.22 12.54 -13.63
CA GLY A 146 -0.30 13.55 -14.15
C GLY A 146 0.66 14.08 -13.09
N ARG A 147 0.16 14.40 -11.88
CA ARG A 147 0.99 14.82 -10.75
C ARG A 147 1.94 13.71 -10.28
N THR A 148 1.46 12.47 -10.19
CA THR A 148 2.29 11.32 -9.78
C THR A 148 3.41 11.06 -10.78
N ILE A 149 3.13 11.09 -12.08
CA ILE A 149 4.16 10.99 -13.12
C ILE A 149 5.17 12.13 -12.97
N HIS A 150 4.71 13.36 -12.75
CA HIS A 150 5.62 14.50 -12.57
C HIS A 150 6.53 14.34 -11.34
N SER A 151 6.02 13.79 -10.23
CA SER A 151 6.85 13.50 -9.05
C SER A 151 7.81 12.32 -9.23
N LEU A 152 7.45 11.32 -10.03
CA LEU A 152 8.33 10.18 -10.36
C LEU A 152 9.40 10.58 -11.38
N VAL A 153 9.08 11.54 -12.24
CA VAL A 153 9.97 12.21 -13.19
C VAL A 153 10.51 13.50 -12.58
N ASP A 154 10.63 13.59 -11.26
CA ASP A 154 11.40 14.67 -10.66
C ASP A 154 12.87 14.43 -11.03
N VAL A 155 13.29 15.08 -12.11
CA VAL A 155 14.65 15.05 -12.69
C VAL A 155 15.70 15.30 -11.61
N GLY A 156 15.35 16.02 -10.53
CA GLY A 156 16.23 16.21 -9.38
C GLY A 156 16.66 14.90 -8.71
N THR A 157 15.76 13.91 -8.61
CA THR A 157 16.10 12.60 -8.02
C THR A 157 17.03 11.79 -8.93
N LEU A 158 16.81 11.81 -10.25
CA LEU A 158 17.66 11.13 -11.22
C LEU A 158 19.05 11.76 -11.33
N GLU A 159 19.15 13.09 -11.36
CA GLU A 159 20.44 13.78 -11.40
C GLU A 159 21.23 13.63 -10.08
N SER A 160 20.54 13.62 -8.94
CA SER A 160 21.15 13.30 -7.64
C SER A 160 21.68 11.86 -7.59
N LEU A 161 20.89 10.88 -8.05
CA LEU A 161 21.31 9.49 -8.16
C LEU A 161 22.52 9.33 -9.09
N LYS A 162 22.52 10.01 -10.24
CA LYS A 162 23.64 10.01 -11.18
C LYS A 162 24.91 10.64 -10.59
N SER A 163 24.76 11.72 -9.84
CA SER A 163 25.89 12.37 -9.14
C SER A 163 26.48 11.42 -8.10
N SER A 164 25.62 10.76 -7.31
CA SER A 164 26.04 9.76 -6.32
C SER A 164 26.72 8.54 -6.96
N LEU A 165 26.23 8.06 -8.10
CA LEU A 165 26.88 6.99 -8.87
C LEU A 165 28.27 7.39 -9.36
N SER A 166 28.43 8.63 -9.81
CA SER A 166 29.72 9.16 -10.26
C SER A 166 30.73 9.26 -9.09
N GLU A 167 30.26 9.70 -7.92
CA GLU A 167 31.05 9.73 -6.68
C GLU A 167 31.53 8.32 -6.29
N LEU A 168 30.62 7.34 -6.28
CA LEU A 168 30.94 5.94 -5.98
C LEU A 168 31.95 5.36 -6.97
N GLN A 169 31.82 5.68 -8.26
CA GLN A 169 32.78 5.24 -9.28
C GLN A 169 34.18 5.82 -9.04
N ASN A 170 34.28 7.09 -8.64
CA ASN A 170 35.56 7.72 -8.31
C ASN A 170 36.21 7.08 -7.07
N GLN A 171 35.42 6.81 -6.03
CA GLN A 171 35.90 6.13 -4.83
C GLN A 171 36.41 4.71 -5.14
N LEU A 172 35.68 3.96 -5.97
CA LEU A 172 36.07 2.61 -6.39
C LEU A 172 37.40 2.62 -7.16
N ASN A 173 37.60 3.60 -8.04
CA ASN A 173 38.86 3.77 -8.76
C ASN A 173 40.04 4.07 -7.81
N GLU A 174 39.81 4.89 -6.76
CA GLU A 174 40.86 5.21 -5.80
C GLU A 174 41.23 4.01 -4.91
N ILE A 175 40.22 3.23 -4.49
CA ILE A 175 40.45 1.95 -3.79
C ILE A 175 41.28 1.01 -4.65
N GLY A 176 40.99 0.92 -5.95
CA GLY A 176 41.78 0.13 -6.90
C GLY A 176 43.26 0.52 -6.90
N LYS A 177 43.56 1.83 -6.98
CA LYS A 177 44.95 2.33 -6.93
C LYS A 177 45.63 2.06 -5.59
N GLN A 178 44.91 2.18 -4.48
CA GLN A 178 45.47 1.87 -3.16
C GLN A 178 45.80 0.39 -3.03
N LEU A 179 44.91 -0.49 -3.53
CA LEU A 179 45.13 -1.93 -3.54
C LEU A 179 46.38 -2.31 -4.34
N ASP A 180 46.57 -1.71 -5.52
CA ASP A 180 47.78 -1.92 -6.32
C ASP A 180 49.05 -1.50 -5.58
N LYS A 181 49.05 -0.31 -4.94
CA LYS A 181 50.18 0.15 -4.13
C LYS A 181 50.49 -0.79 -2.96
N THR A 182 49.47 -1.23 -2.24
CA THR A 182 49.63 -2.17 -1.13
C THR A 182 50.18 -3.50 -1.62
N LYS A 183 49.65 -4.03 -2.72
CA LYS A 183 50.14 -5.25 -3.36
C LYS A 183 51.63 -5.14 -3.72
N ASP A 184 52.03 -4.06 -4.37
CA ASP A 184 53.42 -3.83 -4.75
C ASP A 184 54.34 -3.73 -3.52
N GLN A 185 53.89 -3.06 -2.45
CA GLN A 185 54.65 -2.96 -1.22
C GLN A 185 54.80 -4.32 -0.52
N THR A 186 53.70 -5.07 -0.38
CA THR A 186 53.73 -6.42 0.20
C THR A 186 54.65 -7.34 -0.59
N GLN A 187 54.68 -7.22 -1.92
CA GLN A 187 55.61 -7.99 -2.75
C GLN A 187 57.08 -7.64 -2.48
N LYS A 188 57.40 -6.35 -2.29
CA LYS A 188 58.75 -5.91 -1.90
C LYS A 188 59.15 -6.43 -0.52
N ASP A 189 58.24 -6.33 0.46
CA ASP A 189 58.49 -6.80 1.82
C ASP A 189 58.72 -8.31 1.86
N LEU A 190 57.97 -9.07 1.06
CA LEU A 190 58.12 -10.52 0.93
C LEU A 190 59.51 -10.88 0.36
N LEU A 191 59.99 -10.16 -0.66
CA LEU A 191 61.34 -10.34 -1.19
C LEU A 191 62.42 -10.06 -0.14
N ILE A 192 62.25 -8.99 0.65
CA ILE A 192 63.18 -8.67 1.75
C ILE A 192 63.20 -9.80 2.78
N LEU A 193 62.04 -10.31 3.19
CA LEU A 193 61.95 -11.43 4.15
C LEU A 193 62.56 -12.72 3.60
N GLN A 194 62.37 -13.02 2.32
CA GLN A 194 63.01 -14.17 1.67
C GLN A 194 64.54 -14.05 1.66
N ASN A 195 65.07 -12.85 1.44
CA ASN A 195 66.51 -12.60 1.51
C ASN A 195 67.04 -12.80 2.93
N TYR A 196 66.39 -12.23 3.95
CA TYR A 196 66.78 -12.45 5.35
C TYR A 196 66.72 -13.92 5.75
N HIS A 197 65.68 -14.64 5.33
CA HIS A 197 65.56 -16.07 5.58
C HIS A 197 66.75 -16.84 4.97
N SER A 198 67.11 -16.52 3.73
CA SER A 198 68.25 -17.14 3.04
C SER A 198 69.58 -16.83 3.73
N GLU A 199 69.77 -15.60 4.20
CA GLU A 199 70.95 -15.19 4.94
C GLU A 199 71.06 -15.96 6.28
N LEU A 200 69.97 -16.03 7.05
CA LEU A 200 69.94 -16.78 8.30
C LEU A 200 70.27 -18.27 8.10
N GLN A 201 69.74 -18.88 7.04
CA GLN A 201 70.05 -20.27 6.69
C GLN A 201 71.52 -20.48 6.29
N SER A 202 72.21 -19.44 5.83
CA SER A 202 73.63 -19.54 5.46
C SER A 202 74.57 -19.63 6.67
N TYR A 203 74.14 -19.22 7.86
CA TYR A 203 74.94 -19.31 9.08
C TYR A 203 75.01 -20.76 9.58
N LYS A 204 76.08 -21.45 9.15
CA LYS A 204 76.35 -22.87 9.43
C LYS A 204 76.17 -23.30 10.89
N HIS A 205 76.54 -22.44 11.83
CA HIS A 205 76.59 -22.74 13.27
C HIS A 205 75.45 -22.08 14.08
N LEU A 206 74.42 -21.55 13.42
CA LEU A 206 73.31 -20.89 14.12
C LEU A 206 72.59 -21.87 15.08
N ALA A 207 72.46 -23.14 14.69
CA ALA A 207 71.88 -24.20 15.53
C ALA A 207 72.80 -24.64 16.69
N ASP A 208 74.09 -24.33 16.61
CA ASP A 208 75.05 -24.74 17.64
C ASP A 208 75.03 -23.80 18.85
N ILE A 209 74.40 -22.61 18.73
CA ILE A 209 74.32 -21.62 19.82
C ILE A 209 73.67 -22.22 21.06
N ASP A 210 72.56 -22.95 20.90
CA ASP A 210 71.87 -23.59 22.03
C ASP A 210 72.76 -24.63 22.71
N SER A 211 73.49 -25.42 21.91
CA SER A 211 74.43 -26.43 22.43
C SER A 211 75.60 -25.80 23.17
N LEU A 212 76.17 -24.71 22.63
CA LEU A 212 77.24 -23.94 23.29
C LEU A 212 76.75 -23.32 24.59
N TRP A 213 75.52 -22.81 24.62
CA TRP A 213 74.92 -22.24 25.82
C TRP A 213 74.79 -23.30 26.92
N GLU A 214 74.27 -24.49 26.58
CA GLU A 214 74.21 -25.61 27.52
C GLU A 214 75.59 -26.03 28.03
N ASP A 215 76.59 -26.09 27.16
CA ASP A 215 77.97 -26.42 27.54
C ASP A 215 78.55 -25.40 28.51
N VAL A 216 78.32 -24.11 28.29
CA VAL A 216 78.76 -23.05 29.20
C VAL A 216 78.10 -23.18 30.58
N GLU A 217 76.80 -23.43 30.65
CA GLU A 217 76.12 -23.64 31.94
C GLU A 217 76.60 -24.92 32.64
N ARG A 218 76.88 -26.00 31.89
CA ARG A 218 77.52 -27.22 32.43
C ARG A 218 78.90 -26.92 33.02
N GLN A 219 79.75 -26.19 32.29
CA GLN A 219 81.09 -25.82 32.74
C GLN A 219 81.04 -24.94 34.00
N LYS A 220 80.14 -23.97 34.04
CA LYS A 220 79.92 -23.12 35.22
C LYS A 220 79.53 -23.93 36.46
N ALA A 221 78.65 -24.91 36.31
CA ALA A 221 78.29 -25.81 37.41
C ALA A 221 79.50 -26.62 37.91
N SER A 222 80.33 -27.13 36.99
CA SER A 222 81.56 -27.85 37.35
C SER A 222 82.59 -26.95 38.06
N ILE A 223 82.78 -25.71 37.61
CA ILE A 223 83.68 -24.75 38.27
C ILE A 223 83.21 -24.44 39.70
N LEU A 224 81.90 -24.27 39.91
CA LEU A 224 81.34 -24.05 41.25
C LEU A 224 81.59 -25.26 42.16
N ALA A 225 81.41 -26.47 41.64
CA ALA A 225 81.71 -27.70 42.38
C ALA A 225 83.20 -27.79 42.76
N ASN A 226 84.11 -27.54 41.81
CA ASN A 226 85.55 -27.54 42.07
C ASN A 226 85.96 -26.48 43.09
N LYS A 227 85.35 -25.28 43.03
CA LYS A 227 85.58 -24.23 44.02
C LYS A 227 85.16 -24.67 45.42
N GLN A 228 84.04 -25.39 45.53
CA GLN A 228 83.57 -25.92 46.80
C GLN A 228 84.51 -27.01 47.34
N GLU A 229 85.01 -27.88 46.47
CA GLU A 229 86.02 -28.88 46.82
C GLU A 229 87.32 -28.24 47.31
N GLN A 230 87.81 -27.19 46.64
CA GLN A 230 88.98 -26.44 47.08
C GLN A 230 88.80 -25.81 48.47
N ILE A 231 87.62 -25.26 48.76
CA ILE A 231 87.29 -24.74 50.10
C ILE A 231 87.35 -25.86 51.14
N THR A 232 86.83 -27.05 50.81
CA THR A 232 86.87 -28.23 51.69
C THR A 232 88.31 -28.66 51.97
N LEU A 233 89.12 -28.84 50.92
CA LEU A 233 90.54 -29.19 51.04
C LEU A 233 91.33 -28.15 51.86
N THR A 234 91.02 -26.87 51.67
CA THR A 234 91.64 -25.78 52.44
C THR A 234 91.31 -25.90 53.93
N LYS A 235 90.05 -26.19 54.29
CA LYS A 235 89.65 -26.41 55.69
C LYS A 235 90.37 -27.62 56.29
N GLU A 236 90.47 -28.72 55.54
CA GLU A 236 91.18 -29.92 55.97
C GLU A 236 92.68 -29.65 56.18
N PHE A 237 93.31 -28.88 55.30
CA PHE A 237 94.71 -28.48 55.45
C PHE A 237 94.95 -27.68 56.74
N TYR A 238 94.10 -26.69 57.02
CA TYR A 238 94.19 -25.91 58.27
C TYR A 238 93.98 -26.78 59.51
N ARG A 239 92.99 -27.68 59.50
CA ARG A 239 92.74 -28.63 60.59
C ARG A 239 93.96 -29.52 60.84
N ASN A 240 94.52 -30.11 59.79
CA ASN A 240 95.70 -30.97 59.90
C ASN A 240 96.92 -30.18 60.41
N ARG A 241 97.09 -28.92 60.00
CA ARG A 241 98.16 -28.05 60.51
C ARG A 241 98.01 -27.76 62.01
N GLU A 242 96.79 -27.50 62.49
CA GLU A 242 96.53 -27.30 63.92
C GLU A 242 96.82 -28.58 64.72
N GLU A 243 96.39 -29.74 64.21
CA GLU A 243 96.69 -31.06 64.80
C GLU A 243 98.21 -31.30 64.88
N GLN A 244 98.96 -31.04 63.81
CA GLN A 244 100.42 -31.14 63.78
C GLN A 244 101.10 -30.17 64.76
N GLN A 245 100.66 -28.91 64.84
CA GLN A 245 101.21 -27.93 65.77
C GLN A 245 100.97 -28.32 67.23
N SER A 246 99.78 -28.84 67.55
CA SER A 246 99.48 -29.37 68.88
C SER A 246 100.41 -30.53 69.23
N SER A 247 100.61 -31.47 68.30
CA SER A 247 101.52 -32.60 68.48
C SER A 247 102.97 -32.16 68.71
N PHE A 248 103.46 -31.17 67.95
CA PHE A 248 104.81 -30.62 68.14
C PHE A 248 104.97 -29.92 69.50
N ASN A 249 103.96 -29.15 69.93
CA ASN A 249 103.96 -28.50 71.24
C ASN A 249 104.00 -29.54 72.38
N ASP A 250 103.27 -30.64 72.25
CA ASP A 250 103.30 -31.75 73.22
C ASP A 250 104.66 -32.44 73.25
N ILE A 251 105.32 -32.64 72.11
CA ILE A 251 106.69 -33.19 72.03
C ILE A 251 107.67 -32.23 72.70
N ASN A 252 107.62 -30.94 72.42
CA ASN A 252 108.50 -29.94 73.03
C ASN A 252 108.37 -29.92 74.56
N LYS A 253 107.13 -29.95 75.09
CA LYS A 253 106.91 -30.05 76.55
C LYS A 253 107.55 -31.29 77.16
N ARG A 254 107.48 -32.44 76.47
CA ARG A 254 108.13 -33.68 76.90
C ARG A 254 109.66 -33.53 76.90
N ILE A 255 110.24 -32.93 75.86
CA ILE A 255 111.69 -32.66 75.79
C ILE A 255 112.15 -31.73 76.93
N GLU A 256 111.46 -30.62 77.18
CA GLU A 256 111.80 -29.70 78.29
C GLU A 256 111.69 -30.39 79.67
N GLN A 257 110.74 -31.32 79.81
CA GLN A 257 110.60 -32.12 81.02
C GLN A 257 111.78 -33.09 81.16
N ASP A 258 112.16 -33.77 80.08
CA ASP A 258 113.30 -34.69 80.05
C ASP A 258 114.63 -33.96 80.30
N GLU A 259 114.85 -32.77 79.72
CA GLU A 259 116.03 -31.94 79.98
C GLU A 259 116.14 -31.53 81.46
N ARG A 260 115.02 -31.14 82.09
CA ARG A 260 114.99 -30.83 83.53
C ARG A 260 115.34 -32.05 84.38
N ILE A 261 114.82 -33.22 84.03
CA ILE A 261 115.12 -34.48 84.72
C ILE A 261 116.62 -34.82 84.57
N VAL A 262 117.18 -34.71 83.36
CA VAL A 262 118.60 -34.98 83.10
C VAL A 262 119.50 -33.99 83.82
N SER A 263 119.20 -32.69 83.78
CA SER A 263 119.97 -31.66 84.49
C SER A 263 119.99 -31.90 86.01
N SER A 264 118.85 -32.28 86.58
CA SER A 264 118.77 -32.68 88.00
C SER A 264 119.68 -33.88 88.28
N LYS A 265 119.63 -34.93 87.46
CA LYS A 265 120.52 -36.12 87.59
C LYS A 265 122.00 -35.75 87.48
N ILE A 266 122.38 -34.86 86.56
CA ILE A 266 123.76 -34.38 86.40
C ILE A 266 124.22 -33.62 87.65
N LYS A 267 123.39 -32.72 88.19
CA LYS A 267 123.73 -31.99 89.43
C LYS A 267 123.95 -32.93 90.60
N THR A 268 123.08 -33.95 90.76
CA THR A 268 123.26 -34.98 91.79
C THR A 268 124.53 -35.79 91.57
N ALA A 269 124.82 -36.21 90.34
CA ALA A 269 126.06 -36.93 90.00
C ALA A 269 127.32 -36.09 90.27
N TYR A 270 127.29 -34.78 89.95
CA TYR A 270 128.40 -33.87 90.22
C TYR A 270 128.64 -33.68 91.72
N ALA A 271 127.57 -33.56 92.52
CA ALA A 271 127.67 -33.51 93.98
C ALA A 271 128.28 -34.80 94.56
N ILE A 272 127.88 -35.97 94.04
CA ILE A 272 128.45 -37.27 94.41
C ILE A 272 129.95 -37.33 94.04
N ALA A 273 130.33 -36.91 92.83
CA ALA A 273 131.71 -36.95 92.35
C ALA A 273 132.62 -35.97 93.12
N ALA A 274 132.16 -34.74 93.38
CA ALA A 274 132.89 -33.75 94.18
C ALA A 274 133.08 -34.24 95.62
N GLY A 275 132.06 -34.89 96.20
CA GLY A 275 132.16 -35.57 97.49
C GLY A 275 133.21 -36.68 97.50
N ALA A 276 133.26 -37.51 96.46
CA ALA A 276 134.24 -38.59 96.33
C ALA A 276 135.69 -38.07 96.13
N ALA A 277 135.88 -37.01 95.33
CA ALA A 277 137.18 -36.41 95.08
C ALA A 277 137.75 -35.73 96.32
N SER A 278 136.92 -34.99 97.07
CA SER A 278 137.33 -34.39 98.35
C SER A 278 137.69 -35.45 99.39
N LEU A 279 136.94 -36.55 99.47
CA LEU A 279 137.32 -37.73 100.26
C LEU A 279 138.69 -38.30 99.84
N SER A 280 138.94 -38.40 98.53
CA SER A 280 140.19 -38.95 97.99
C SER A 280 141.40 -38.04 98.27
N ILE A 281 141.24 -36.72 98.20
CA ILE A 281 142.28 -35.74 98.56
C ILE A 281 142.61 -35.82 100.05
N ILE A 282 141.58 -35.88 100.91
CA ILE A 282 141.77 -36.09 102.36
C ILE A 282 142.59 -37.36 102.61
N GLN A 283 142.29 -38.44 101.88
CA GLN A 283 143.00 -39.71 102.02
C GLN A 283 144.46 -39.66 101.53
N LEU A 284 144.76 -38.89 100.47
CA LEU A 284 146.14 -38.65 100.01
C LEU A 284 146.95 -37.83 101.01
N VAL A 285 146.36 -36.76 101.56
CA VAL A 285 147.01 -35.91 102.58
C VAL A 285 147.33 -36.73 103.84
N LEU A 286 146.39 -37.58 104.29
CA LEU A 286 146.61 -38.49 105.42
C LEU A 286 147.80 -39.43 105.19
N ARG A 287 148.00 -39.93 103.96
CA ARG A 287 149.17 -40.74 103.59
C ARG A 287 150.48 -39.96 103.56
N LEU A 288 150.48 -38.72 103.05
CA LEU A 288 151.68 -37.88 102.97
C LEU A 288 152.23 -37.44 104.34
N VAL A 289 151.35 -37.32 105.34
CA VAL A 289 151.75 -36.94 106.71
C VAL A 289 152.22 -38.15 107.53
N GLY A 290 152.18 -39.37 106.97
CA GLY A 290 152.61 -40.59 107.67
C GLY A 290 151.63 -41.06 108.75
N LEU A 291 150.38 -40.58 108.72
CA LEU A 291 149.28 -41.00 109.59
C LEU A 291 148.48 -42.19 109.00
N LEU A 292 148.78 -42.59 107.75
CA LEU A 292 148.10 -43.65 107.00
C LEU A 292 148.98 -44.28 105.92
#